data_AF-A0A1G0JUV2-F1
#
_entry.id   AF-A0A1G0JUV2-F1
#
_cell.length_a   1.000
_cell.length_b   1.000
_cell.length_c   1.000
_cell.angle_alpha   90.00
_cell.angle_beta   90.00
_cell.angle_gamma   90.00
#
_symmetry.space_group_name_H-M   'P 1'
#
loop_
_entity.id
_entity.type
_entity.pdbx_description
1 polymer ?
#
loop_
_entity_poly.entity_id
_entity_poly.type
_entity_poly.pdbx_seq_one_letter_code
_entity_poly.pdbx_strand_id
1 'polypeptide(L)'
;MGAQADKLINIANSADMEALGYRLAADCPGGTRIYLQGDLGAGKTTWARGFLRGWQYSGNVRSPTYTLVETYHVHGQTIHHLDLYRIKDPDEL
;
A
#
# COMPACT_ATOMS: atom_id res chain seq x y z
N MET A 1 7.59 -3.81 -22.40
CA MET A 1 8.26 -4.22 -21.15
C MET A 1 9.19 -3.07 -20.78
N GLY A 2 8.67 -2.08 -20.04
CA GLY A 2 9.44 -0.88 -19.71
C GLY A 2 10.51 -1.21 -18.69
N ALA A 3 11.72 -0.70 -18.86
CA ALA A 3 12.79 -0.85 -17.88
C ALA A 3 12.32 -0.31 -16.52
N GLN A 4 12.36 -1.17 -15.50
CA GLN A 4 12.12 -0.77 -14.12
C GLN A 4 13.40 -0.09 -13.64
N ALA A 5 13.34 1.22 -13.42
CA ALA A 5 14.46 1.95 -12.85
C ALA A 5 14.41 1.82 -11.33
N ASP A 6 15.39 1.14 -10.76
CA ASP A 6 15.49 0.99 -9.31
C ASP A 6 15.92 2.32 -8.69
N LYS A 7 15.10 2.83 -7.78
CA LYS A 7 15.39 4.04 -6.98
C LYS A 7 15.47 3.67 -5.51
N LEU A 8 16.63 3.89 -4.91
CA LEU A 8 16.84 3.69 -3.48
C LEU A 8 16.46 4.94 -2.70
N ILE A 9 15.68 4.76 -1.64
CA ILE A 9 15.26 5.81 -0.71
C ILE A 9 15.53 5.29 0.70
N ASN A 10 16.28 6.05 1.49
CA ASN A 10 16.50 5.71 2.90
C ASN A 10 15.32 6.20 3.75
N ILE A 11 14.80 5.34 4.62
CA ILE A 11 13.64 5.60 5.47
C ILE A 11 14.05 5.33 6.91
N ALA A 12 14.10 6.38 7.75
CA ALA A 12 14.64 6.26 9.10
C ALA A 12 13.60 5.77 10.12
N ASN A 13 12.32 6.04 9.88
CA ASN A 13 11.25 5.74 10.81
C ASN A 13 9.89 5.55 10.11
N SER A 14 8.87 5.21 10.89
CA SER A 14 7.51 4.99 10.39
C SER A 14 6.87 6.26 9.81
N ALA A 15 7.13 7.44 10.38
CA ALA A 15 6.58 8.69 9.87
C ALA A 15 7.12 9.02 8.46
N ASP A 16 8.41 8.77 8.22
CA ASP A 16 9.03 8.91 6.90
C ASP A 16 8.44 7.92 5.88
N MET A 17 8.12 6.69 6.32
CA MET A 17 7.45 5.69 5.49
C MET A 17 6.02 6.13 5.10
N GLU A 18 5.26 6.69 6.05
CA GLU A 18 3.93 7.25 5.76
C GLU A 18 4.04 8.45 4.81
N ALA A 19 5.00 9.34 5.05
CA ALA A 19 5.24 10.50 4.18
C ALA A 19 5.62 10.09 2.75
N LEU A 20 6.40 9.01 2.59
CA LEU A 20 6.70 8.45 1.28
C LEU A 20 5.43 7.98 0.57
N GLY A 21 4.59 7.19 1.24
CA GLY A 21 3.31 6.73 0.68
C GLY A 21 2.40 7.91 0.29
N TYR A 22 2.29 8.91 1.16
CA TYR A 22 1.51 10.13 0.93
C TYR A 22 1.94 10.87 -0.34
N ARG A 23 3.26 11.03 -0.54
CA ARG A 23 3.79 11.73 -1.71
C ARG A 23 3.54 10.97 -3.01
N LEU A 24 3.69 9.64 -2.98
CA LEU A 24 3.48 8.79 -4.17
C LEU A 24 2.00 8.69 -4.58
N ALA A 25 1.08 8.92 -3.65
CA ALA A 25 -0.35 8.93 -3.95
C ALA A 25 -0.75 10.01 -4.96
N ALA A 26 -0.12 11.20 -4.91
CA ALA A 26 -0.47 12.33 -5.77
C ALA A 26 -0.23 12.04 -7.26
N ASP A 27 0.78 11.21 -7.55
CA ASP A 27 1.18 10.88 -8.93
C ASP A 27 0.56 9.56 -9.40
N CYS A 28 -0.26 8.90 -8.58
CA CYS A 28 -0.81 7.59 -8.89
C CYS A 28 -2.21 7.71 -9.51
N PRO A 29 -2.39 7.43 -10.81
CA PRO A 29 -3.72 7.40 -11.41
C PRO A 29 -4.51 6.16 -10.94
N GLY A 30 -5.84 6.23 -11.09
CA GLY A 30 -6.72 5.07 -10.91
C GLY A 30 -6.35 3.91 -11.84
N GLY A 31 -6.65 2.67 -11.42
CA GLY A 31 -6.29 1.45 -12.18
C GLY A 31 -4.84 0.98 -12.00
N THR A 32 -4.07 1.66 -11.15
CA THR A 32 -2.68 1.27 -10.83
C THR A 32 -2.65 0.10 -9.84
N ARG A 33 -1.71 -0.83 -10.05
CA ARG A 33 -1.39 -1.91 -9.11
C ARG A 33 -0.02 -1.65 -8.48
N ILE A 34 0.03 -1.65 -7.15
CA ILE A 34 1.24 -1.40 -6.39
C ILE A 34 1.55 -2.66 -5.58
N TYR A 35 2.74 -3.22 -5.81
CA TYR A 35 3.23 -4.39 -5.09
C TYR A 35 4.21 -3.95 -4.00
N LEU A 36 3.87 -4.21 -2.75
CA LEU A 36 4.74 -3.93 -1.60
C LEU A 36 5.37 -5.25 -1.13
N GLN A 37 6.69 -5.35 -1.23
CA GLN A 37 7.45 -6.53 -0.83
C GLN A 37 8.40 -6.20 0.33
N GLY A 38 8.60 -7.18 1.20
CA GLY A 38 9.47 -7.07 2.37
C GLY A 38 8.96 -7.93 3.52
N ASP A 39 9.82 -8.15 4.51
CA ASP A 39 9.54 -9.03 5.64
C ASP A 39 8.42 -8.52 6.56
N LEU A 40 8.03 -9.37 7.53
CA LEU A 40 7.12 -8.96 8.59
C LEU A 40 7.73 -7.77 9.36
N GLY A 41 6.96 -6.69 9.50
CA GLY A 41 7.45 -5.47 10.14
C GLY A 41 8.19 -4.50 9.22
N ALA A 42 8.41 -4.81 7.93
CA ALA A 42 9.10 -3.93 6.98
C ALA A 42 8.39 -2.59 6.67
N GLY A 43 7.20 -2.34 7.22
CA GLY A 43 6.47 -1.07 7.05
C GLY A 43 5.47 -1.01 5.90
N LYS A 44 5.12 -2.15 5.27
CA LYS A 44 4.13 -2.21 4.16
C LYS A 44 2.78 -1.55 4.50
N THR A 45 2.19 -1.89 5.64
CA THR A 45 0.93 -1.30 6.12
C THR A 45 1.09 0.20 6.44
N THR A 46 2.24 0.60 6.97
CA THR A 46 2.58 2.00 7.25
C THR A 46 2.60 2.80 5.95
N TRP A 47 3.27 2.28 4.92
CA TRP A 47 3.26 2.89 3.59
C TRP A 47 1.84 2.99 3.02
N ALA A 48 1.05 1.91 3.09
CA ALA A 48 -0.33 1.88 2.56
C ALA A 48 -1.23 2.90 3.25
N ARG A 49 -1.05 3.11 4.56
CA ARG A 49 -1.73 4.19 5.31
C ARG A 49 -1.35 5.56 4.75
N GLY A 50 -0.06 5.84 4.61
CA GLY A 50 0.42 7.08 4.00
C GLY A 50 -0.19 7.34 2.62
N PHE A 51 -0.21 6.32 1.77
CA PHE A 51 -0.81 6.37 0.44
C PHE A 51 -2.30 6.73 0.48
N LEU A 52 -3.08 6.05 1.33
CA LEU A 52 -4.51 6.35 1.52
C LEU A 52 -4.75 7.76 2.07
N ARG A 53 -3.86 8.26 2.96
CA ARG A 53 -3.90 9.65 3.43
C ARG A 53 -3.64 10.64 2.30
N GLY A 54 -2.73 10.34 1.37
CA GLY A 54 -2.48 11.15 0.18
C GLY A 54 -3.69 11.24 -0.74
N TRP A 55 -4.50 10.18 -0.77
CA TRP A 55 -5.82 10.16 -1.41
C TRP A 55 -6.93 10.83 -0.60
N GLN A 56 -6.62 11.47 0.55
CA GLN A 56 -7.60 12.10 1.45
C GLN A 56 -8.56 11.13 2.15
N TYR A 57 -8.24 9.83 2.23
CA TYR A 57 -8.97 8.93 3.12
C TYR A 57 -8.65 9.25 4.57
N SER A 58 -9.67 9.49 5.41
CA SER A 58 -9.51 9.86 6.83
C SER A 58 -9.85 8.73 7.81
N GLY A 59 -10.40 7.61 7.34
CA GLY A 59 -10.80 6.48 8.18
C GLY A 59 -9.63 5.66 8.72
N ASN A 60 -9.94 4.57 9.42
CA ASN A 60 -8.91 3.69 9.97
C ASN A 60 -8.27 2.82 8.86
N VAL A 61 -6.94 2.74 8.87
CA VAL A 61 -6.19 1.87 7.95
C VAL A 61 -5.42 0.85 8.77
N ARG A 62 -5.85 -0.40 8.68
CA ARG A 62 -5.28 -1.56 9.38
C ARG A 62 -4.72 -2.56 8.38
N SER A 63 -3.88 -3.48 8.86
CA SER A 63 -3.38 -4.58 8.04
C SER A 63 -4.52 -5.57 7.77
N PRO A 64 -4.80 -5.93 6.50
CA PRO A 64 -5.82 -6.91 6.14
C PRO A 64 -5.34 -8.36 6.33
N THR A 65 -4.38 -8.61 7.23
CA THR A 65 -3.74 -9.94 7.40
C THR A 65 -4.73 -11.08 7.70
N TYR A 66 -5.88 -10.78 8.31
CA TYR A 66 -6.94 -11.77 8.59
C TYR A 66 -8.13 -11.69 7.63
N THR A 67 -8.39 -10.50 7.05
CA THR A 67 -9.52 -10.27 6.13
C THR A 67 -9.12 -10.49 4.67
N LEU A 68 -7.82 -10.67 4.39
CA LEU A 68 -7.14 -10.72 3.09
C LEU A 68 -7.24 -9.43 2.30
N VAL A 69 -8.40 -8.79 2.30
CA VAL A 69 -8.71 -7.55 1.59
C VAL A 69 -9.40 -6.56 2.53
N GLU A 70 -8.95 -5.31 2.50
CA GLU A 70 -9.68 -4.17 3.05
C GLU A 70 -9.99 -3.20 1.89
N THR A 71 -11.21 -2.68 1.87
CA THR A 71 -11.71 -1.84 0.77
C THR A 71 -11.99 -0.42 1.27
N TYR A 72 -11.41 0.57 0.58
CA TYR A 72 -11.53 1.98 0.91
C TYR A 72 -12.20 2.72 -0.24
N HIS A 73 -13.18 3.56 0.08
CA HIS A 73 -13.87 4.40 -0.90
C HIS A 73 -13.37 5.84 -0.75
N VAL A 74 -12.80 6.38 -1.83
CA VAL A 74 -12.12 7.67 -1.81
C VAL A 74 -12.36 8.40 -3.13
N HIS A 75 -12.93 9.60 -3.09
CA HIS A 75 -13.25 10.40 -4.29
C HIS A 75 -13.98 9.63 -5.41
N GLY A 76 -14.92 8.73 -5.05
CA GLY A 76 -15.65 7.90 -6.01
C GLY A 76 -14.85 6.73 -6.61
N GLN A 77 -13.62 6.51 -6.13
CA GLN A 77 -12.78 5.38 -6.50
C GLN A 77 -12.71 4.37 -5.35
N THR A 78 -12.44 3.12 -5.72
CA THR A 78 -12.29 2.00 -4.79
C THR A 78 -10.83 1.56 -4.75
N ILE A 79 -10.25 1.58 -3.56
CA ILE A 79 -8.88 1.11 -3.32
C ILE A 79 -8.97 -0.20 -2.52
N HIS A 80 -8.38 -1.26 -3.06
CA HIS A 80 -8.24 -2.54 -2.38
C HIS A 80 -6.83 -2.68 -1.82
N HIS A 81 -6.72 -2.84 -0.51
CA HIS A 81 -5.49 -3.18 0.17
C HIS A 81 -5.50 -4.67 0.46
N LEU A 82 -4.56 -5.41 -0.14
CA LEU A 82 -4.44 -6.85 0.02
C LEU A 82 -3.19 -7.19 0.82
N ASP A 83 -3.30 -8.16 1.72
CA ASP A 83 -2.16 -8.76 2.43
C ASP A 83 -2.19 -10.27 2.23
N LEU A 84 -1.31 -10.75 1.34
CA LEU A 84 -1.23 -12.14 0.93
C LEU A 84 -0.19 -12.93 1.73
N TYR A 85 0.34 -12.38 2.83
CA TYR A 85 1.39 -13.05 3.62
C TYR A 85 1.03 -14.49 4.05
N ARG A 86 -0.26 -14.79 4.18
CA ARG A 86 -0.75 -16.11 4.60
C ARG A 86 -1.18 -17.03 3.48
N ILE A 87 -1.30 -16.52 2.25
CA ILE A 87 -1.70 -17.32 1.11
C ILE A 87 -0.47 -18.04 0.59
N LYS A 88 -0.47 -19.37 0.77
CA LYS A 88 0.63 -20.23 0.36
C LYS A 88 0.40 -20.82 -1.03
N ASP A 89 -0.87 -20.86 -1.45
CA ASP A 89 -1.30 -21.39 -2.74
C ASP A 89 -2.18 -20.34 -3.45
N PRO A 90 -1.87 -19.93 -4.69
CA PRO A 90 -2.70 -19.05 -5.48
C PRO A 90 -4.17 -19.50 -5.63
N ASP A 91 -4.44 -20.80 -5.51
CA ASP A 91 -5.79 -21.37 -5.59
C ASP A 91 -6.65 -21.11 -4.32
N GLU A 92 -6.08 -20.50 -3.26
CA GLU A 92 -6.81 -20.08 -2.06
C GLU A 92 -7.51 -18.70 -2.21
N LEU A 93 -7.44 -18.08 -3.40
CA LEU A 93 -8.02 -16.75 -3.72
C LEU A 93 -9.30 -16.80 -4.55
#